data_AF-A0A954W4E2-F1
#
_entry.id   AF-A0A954W4E2-F1
#
_cell.length_a   1.000
_cell.length_b   1.000
_cell.length_c   1.000
_cell.angle_alpha   90.00
_cell.angle_beta   90.00
_cell.angle_gamma   90.00
#
_symmetry.space_group_name_H-M   'P 1'
#
loop_
_entity.id
_entity.type
_entity.pdbx_description
1 polymer ?
#
loop_
_entity_poly.entity_id
_entity_poly.type
_entity_poly.pdbx_seq_one_letter_code
_entity_poly.pdbx_strand_id
1 'polypeptide(L)'
;MKHKHTRGKTSANSNSSHESASEVPSSRNLDRARRYIADRHYQQAIDLLNTSNQDSHARNLIGVCLMRVGNFGEAARVLRKLVLQPGATWMRRDIPNVYKSNFATALLLDGHPAGCLEMLAELNDPSSPAGQRLRAAIRQWEKTLSFSAWLNWRFGRIEPSGFPVQLDFEPGEFETQHSPGEPPQTPPTTSPRNAA
;
A
#
# COMPACT_ATOMS: atom_id res chain seq x y z
N MET A 1 33.71 -48.05 -51.01
CA MET A 1 34.29 -48.13 -49.64
C MET A 1 33.43 -47.25 -48.75
N LYS A 2 32.38 -47.75 -48.08
CA LYS A 2 32.32 -48.45 -46.76
C LYS A 2 33.05 -47.71 -45.63
N HIS A 3 32.28 -47.35 -44.59
CA HIS A 3 32.54 -47.14 -43.13
C HIS A 3 31.57 -46.01 -42.68
N LYS A 4 30.45 -46.15 -41.97
CA LYS A 4 29.98 -46.96 -40.81
C LYS A 4 30.72 -46.68 -39.49
N HIS A 5 30.16 -45.77 -38.67
CA HIS A 5 30.27 -45.68 -37.19
C HIS A 5 29.06 -44.86 -36.68
N THR A 6 28.02 -45.41 -36.04
CA THR A 6 27.85 -45.92 -34.65
C THR A 6 27.97 -44.89 -33.50
N ARG A 7 26.79 -44.51 -32.98
CA ARG A 7 26.31 -44.71 -31.59
C ARG A 7 26.79 -43.75 -30.48
N GLY A 8 25.82 -42.96 -29.96
CA GLY A 8 25.43 -43.00 -28.55
C GLY A 8 25.97 -41.90 -27.62
N LYS A 9 25.06 -41.06 -27.10
CA LYS A 9 24.89 -40.71 -25.67
C LYS A 9 23.94 -39.52 -25.52
N THR A 10 22.79 -39.74 -24.91
CA THR A 10 22.03 -38.69 -24.22
C THR A 10 21.77 -39.22 -22.81
N SER A 11 22.64 -38.81 -21.88
CA SER A 11 22.43 -38.97 -20.44
C SER A 11 21.25 -38.09 -20.02
N ALA A 12 20.22 -38.70 -19.47
CA ALA A 12 19.22 -38.01 -18.67
C ALA A 12 19.91 -37.53 -17.39
N ASN A 13 20.13 -36.23 -17.27
CA ASN A 13 20.65 -35.60 -16.06
C ASN A 13 19.47 -35.09 -15.23
N SER A 14 18.98 -35.93 -14.32
CA SER A 14 17.97 -35.59 -13.33
C SER A 14 18.61 -34.79 -12.18
N ASN A 15 18.66 -33.47 -12.32
CA ASN A 15 18.88 -32.54 -11.22
C ASN A 15 17.54 -31.95 -10.80
N SER A 16 16.90 -32.56 -9.80
CA SER A 16 15.82 -31.93 -9.05
C SER A 16 16.00 -32.24 -7.56
N SER A 17 16.82 -31.42 -6.93
CA SER A 17 16.81 -31.24 -5.48
C SER A 17 16.53 -29.76 -5.21
N HIS A 18 15.24 -29.45 -5.17
CA HIS A 18 14.58 -28.66 -4.12
C HIS A 18 15.37 -28.72 -2.77
N GLU A 19 15.38 -27.77 -1.85
CA GLU A 19 14.68 -26.50 -1.58
C GLU A 19 15.05 -26.15 -0.11
N SER A 20 14.76 -24.93 0.35
CA SER A 20 14.68 -24.53 1.77
C SER A 20 15.96 -24.21 2.54
N ALA A 21 16.53 -23.00 2.37
CA ALA A 21 17.45 -22.46 3.40
C ALA A 21 17.44 -20.93 3.61
N SER A 22 16.74 -20.10 2.82
CA SER A 22 16.95 -18.63 2.88
C SER A 22 15.75 -17.75 3.23
N GLU A 23 14.54 -18.28 3.49
CA GLU A 23 13.34 -17.45 3.72
C GLU A 23 13.02 -17.07 5.18
N VAL A 24 13.82 -17.53 6.15
CA VAL A 24 13.45 -17.50 7.59
C VAL A 24 13.64 -16.14 8.32
N PRO A 25 14.62 -15.26 7.98
CA PRO A 25 14.85 -14.05 8.75
C PRO A 25 13.81 -12.93 8.53
N SER A 26 13.36 -12.73 7.29
CA SER A 26 12.48 -11.61 6.92
C SER A 26 11.09 -11.72 7.56
N SER A 27 10.51 -12.93 7.55
CA SER A 27 9.20 -13.21 8.15
C SER A 27 9.16 -12.97 9.66
N ARG A 28 10.21 -13.39 10.39
CA ARG A 28 10.31 -13.18 11.84
C ARG A 28 10.39 -11.70 12.22
N ASN A 29 11.08 -10.89 11.43
CA ASN A 29 11.17 -9.45 11.65
C ASN A 29 9.82 -8.76 11.40
N LEU A 30 9.10 -9.16 10.35
CA LEU A 30 7.74 -8.67 10.08
C LEU A 30 6.77 -8.98 11.22
N ASP A 31 6.78 -10.21 11.74
CA ASP A 31 5.88 -10.59 12.84
C ASP A 31 6.20 -9.86 14.15
N ARG A 32 7.49 -9.65 14.45
CA ARG A 32 7.88 -8.83 15.61
C ARG A 32 7.55 -7.35 15.41
N ALA A 33 7.70 -6.81 14.20
CA ALA A 33 7.29 -5.45 13.88
C ALA A 33 5.77 -5.27 14.04
N ARG A 34 4.96 -6.26 13.64
CA ARG A 34 3.50 -6.25 13.87
C ARG A 34 3.14 -6.14 15.35
N ARG A 35 3.90 -6.78 16.25
CA ARG A 35 3.71 -6.63 17.70
C ARG A 35 4.00 -5.20 18.15
N TYR A 36 5.12 -4.61 17.73
CA TYR A 36 5.40 -3.21 18.02
C TYR A 36 4.32 -2.27 17.47
N ILE A 37 3.79 -2.54 16.28
CA ILE A 37 2.69 -1.78 15.68
C ILE A 37 1.41 -1.90 16.53
N ALA A 38 1.05 -3.11 16.97
CA ALA A 38 -0.10 -3.35 17.83
C ALA A 38 0.02 -2.60 19.17
N ASP A 39 1.24 -2.54 19.72
CA ASP A 39 1.57 -1.81 20.95
C ASP A 39 1.79 -0.30 20.73
N ARG A 40 1.56 0.22 19.51
CA ARG A 40 1.80 1.63 19.10
C ARG A 40 3.26 2.10 19.26
N HIS A 41 4.21 1.17 19.33
CA HIS A 41 5.65 1.39 19.34
C HIS A 41 6.21 1.57 17.92
N TYR A 42 5.73 2.60 17.21
CA TYR A 42 5.99 2.79 15.78
C TYR A 42 7.47 3.01 15.45
N GLN A 43 8.22 3.72 16.31
CA GLN A 43 9.65 3.95 16.07
C GLN A 43 10.44 2.62 16.12
N GLN A 44 10.18 1.78 17.12
CA GLN A 44 10.80 0.45 17.22
C GLN A 44 10.41 -0.45 16.04
N ALA A 45 9.17 -0.34 15.54
CA ALA A 45 8.75 -1.04 14.33
C ALA A 45 9.53 -0.58 13.11
N ILE A 46 9.73 0.74 12.92
CA ILE A 46 10.51 1.31 11.82
C ILE A 46 11.96 0.79 11.86
N ASP A 47 12.61 0.88 13.02
CA ASP A 47 14.00 0.46 13.18
C ASP A 47 14.19 -1.02 12.83
N LEU A 48 13.25 -1.87 13.25
CA LEU A 48 13.26 -3.29 12.93
C LEU A 48 13.00 -3.55 11.44
N LEU A 49 11.99 -2.89 10.85
CA LEU A 49 11.60 -3.09 9.45
C LEU A 49 12.66 -2.58 8.46
N ASN A 50 13.46 -1.58 8.84
CA ASN A 50 14.56 -1.07 8.01
C ASN A 50 15.61 -2.15 7.70
N THR A 51 15.74 -3.17 8.55
CA THR A 51 16.62 -4.33 8.28
C THR A 51 16.11 -5.23 7.14
N SER A 52 14.84 -5.08 6.74
CA SER A 52 14.17 -5.88 5.71
C SER A 52 13.53 -4.99 4.63
N ASN A 53 14.16 -3.86 4.32
CA ASN A 53 13.61 -2.82 3.44
C ASN A 53 13.46 -3.20 1.96
N GLN A 54 13.80 -4.42 1.55
CA GLN A 54 13.61 -4.90 0.18
C GLN A 54 12.18 -5.38 -0.07
N ASP A 55 11.46 -5.76 0.99
CA ASP A 55 10.09 -6.23 0.91
C ASP A 55 9.09 -5.07 0.75
N SER A 56 8.18 -5.20 -0.21
CA SER A 56 7.13 -4.24 -0.50
C SER A 56 6.19 -4.04 0.70
N HIS A 57 5.85 -5.12 1.39
CA HIS A 57 4.99 -5.07 2.55
C HIS A 57 5.69 -4.38 3.72
N ALA A 58 6.96 -4.69 3.99
CA ALA A 58 7.79 -3.96 4.96
C ALA A 58 7.85 -2.45 4.66
N ARG A 59 8.04 -2.04 3.40
CA ARG A 59 8.06 -0.61 3.00
C ARG A 59 6.71 0.08 3.25
N ASN A 60 5.60 -0.61 2.96
CA ASN A 60 4.27 -0.07 3.26
C ASN A 60 4.08 0.13 4.77
N LEU A 61 4.46 -0.86 5.59
CA LEU A 61 4.41 -0.75 7.05
C LEU A 61 5.26 0.42 7.57
N ILE A 62 6.48 0.57 7.05
CA ILE A 62 7.37 1.70 7.38
C ILE A 62 6.67 3.03 7.05
N GLY A 63 6.07 3.16 5.86
CA GLY A 63 5.34 4.35 5.45
C GLY A 63 4.21 4.71 6.41
N VAL A 64 3.39 3.74 6.81
CA VAL A 64 2.30 3.96 7.77
C VAL A 64 2.84 4.35 9.15
N CYS A 65 3.90 3.67 9.64
CA CYS A 65 4.53 4.02 10.92
C CYS A 65 5.12 5.44 10.89
N LEU A 66 5.77 5.84 9.80
CA LEU A 66 6.32 7.18 9.61
C LEU A 66 5.22 8.27 9.66
N MET A 67 4.07 8.03 9.01
CA MET A 67 2.93 8.95 9.14
C MET A 67 2.45 9.07 10.59
N ARG A 68 2.37 7.95 11.31
CA ARG A 68 1.86 7.93 12.70
C ARG A 68 2.81 8.58 13.72
N VAL A 69 4.10 8.69 13.41
CA VAL A 69 5.06 9.48 14.23
C VAL A 69 5.22 10.92 13.73
N GLY A 70 4.46 11.35 12.73
CA GLY A 70 4.49 12.72 12.21
C GLY A 70 5.56 13.02 11.16
N ASN A 71 6.27 12.00 10.64
CA ASN A 71 7.31 12.17 9.62
C ASN A 71 6.74 11.96 8.20
N PHE A 72 5.94 12.90 7.74
CA PHE A 72 5.13 12.78 6.52
C PHE A 72 5.98 12.76 5.23
N GLY A 73 6.99 13.63 5.13
CA GLY A 73 7.86 13.69 3.96
C GLY A 73 8.63 12.39 3.71
N GLU A 74 9.17 11.78 4.77
CA GLU A 74 9.83 10.48 4.64
C GLU A 74 8.84 9.36 4.34
N ALA A 75 7.63 9.39 4.92
CA ALA A 75 6.57 8.45 4.56
C ALA A 75 6.24 8.52 3.06
N ALA A 76 6.03 9.73 2.53
CA ALA A 76 5.75 9.96 1.12
C ALA A 76 6.92 9.47 0.24
N ARG A 77 8.18 9.71 0.65
CA ARG A 77 9.37 9.25 -0.07
C ARG A 77 9.47 7.73 -0.15
N VAL A 78 9.22 7.02 0.96
CA VAL A 78 9.26 5.54 0.99
C VAL A 78 8.13 4.95 0.15
N LEU A 79 6.90 5.46 0.31
CA LEU A 79 5.72 4.96 -0.39
C LEU A 79 5.75 5.28 -1.89
N ARG A 80 6.32 6.43 -2.29
CA ARG A 80 6.51 6.79 -3.71
C ARG A 80 7.32 5.73 -4.46
N LYS A 81 8.41 5.25 -3.86
CA LYS A 81 9.28 4.20 -4.46
C LYS A 81 8.58 2.85 -4.59
N LEU A 82 7.53 2.63 -3.79
CA LEU A 82 6.74 1.41 -3.80
C LEU A 82 5.63 1.48 -4.85
N VAL A 83 4.91 2.60 -4.89
CA VAL A 83 3.68 2.77 -5.67
C VAL A 83 3.93 3.22 -7.11
N LEU A 84 4.95 4.04 -7.37
CA LEU A 84 5.27 4.53 -8.71
C LEU A 84 6.23 3.59 -9.44
N GLN A 85 6.11 3.55 -10.77
CA GLN A 85 7.10 2.88 -11.61
C GLN A 85 8.44 3.65 -11.53
N PRO A 86 9.60 2.96 -11.37
CA PRO A 86 10.89 3.63 -11.36
C PRO A 86 11.12 4.50 -12.59
N GLY A 87 11.53 5.75 -12.40
CA GLY A 87 11.77 6.71 -13.48
C GLY A 87 10.52 7.32 -14.11
N ALA A 88 9.33 7.06 -13.55
CA ALA A 88 8.08 7.54 -14.08
C ALA A 88 7.16 8.13 -13.00
N THR A 89 6.13 8.84 -13.44
CA THR A 89 5.11 9.45 -12.58
C THR A 89 3.83 8.61 -12.47
N TRP A 90 3.67 7.57 -13.28
CA TRP A 90 2.49 6.70 -13.25
C TRP A 90 2.58 5.61 -12.18
N MET A 91 1.42 5.22 -11.65
CA MET A 91 1.31 4.13 -10.70
C MET A 91 1.55 2.75 -11.30
N ARG A 92 2.12 1.87 -10.48
CA ARG A 92 2.16 0.44 -10.71
C ARG A 92 0.77 -0.19 -10.58
N ARG A 93 0.42 -1.04 -11.54
CA ARG A 93 -0.91 -1.70 -11.58
C ARG A 93 -1.00 -2.91 -10.66
N ASP A 94 0.13 -3.55 -10.39
CA ASP A 94 0.29 -4.75 -9.55
C ASP A 94 0.31 -4.46 -8.04
N ILE A 95 0.39 -3.19 -7.65
CA ILE A 95 0.45 -2.78 -6.25
C ILE A 95 -0.96 -2.71 -5.64
N PRO A 96 -1.19 -3.30 -4.44
CA PRO A 96 -2.48 -3.25 -3.76
C PRO A 96 -3.02 -1.82 -3.56
N ASN A 97 -4.34 -1.66 -3.62
CA ASN A 97 -4.99 -0.35 -3.42
C ASN A 97 -4.73 0.25 -2.04
N VAL A 98 -4.52 -0.57 -1.00
CA VAL A 98 -4.12 -0.09 0.34
C VAL A 98 -2.81 0.69 0.27
N TYR A 99 -1.84 0.23 -0.52
CA TYR A 99 -0.51 0.86 -0.57
C TYR A 99 -0.59 2.21 -1.30
N LYS A 100 -1.41 2.26 -2.36
CA LYS A 100 -1.73 3.49 -3.10
C LYS A 100 -2.47 4.50 -2.22
N SER A 101 -3.44 4.03 -1.44
CA SER A 101 -4.20 4.87 -0.48
C SER A 101 -3.31 5.41 0.64
N ASN A 102 -2.36 4.60 1.13
CA ASN A 102 -1.35 5.04 2.09
C ASN A 102 -0.44 6.11 1.50
N PHE A 103 -0.02 5.96 0.24
CA PHE A 103 0.76 7.00 -0.44
C PHE A 103 -0.02 8.30 -0.62
N ALA A 104 -1.29 8.22 -1.03
CA ALA A 104 -2.19 9.38 -1.11
C ALA A 104 -2.35 10.07 0.26
N THR A 105 -2.49 9.28 1.33
CA THR A 105 -2.54 9.80 2.71
C THR A 105 -1.26 10.54 3.08
N ALA A 106 -0.09 9.98 2.75
CA ALA A 106 1.19 10.62 3.03
C ALA A 106 1.35 11.93 2.27
N LEU A 107 0.96 11.99 0.99
CA LEU A 107 0.96 13.24 0.21
C LEU A 107 0.08 14.30 0.85
N LEU A 108 -1.13 13.93 1.27
CA LEU A 108 -2.06 14.85 1.92
C LEU A 108 -1.48 15.45 3.21
N LEU A 109 -0.87 14.61 4.05
CA LEU A 109 -0.27 15.03 5.33
C LEU A 109 1.03 15.83 5.14
N ASP A 110 1.77 15.55 4.08
CA ASP A 110 2.97 16.30 3.68
C ASP A 110 2.64 17.63 2.98
N GLY A 111 1.36 18.02 2.94
CA GLY A 111 0.92 19.30 2.40
C GLY A 111 0.66 19.32 0.88
N HIS A 112 0.48 18.16 0.25
CA HIS A 112 0.27 18.01 -1.19
C HIS A 112 -1.15 17.47 -1.52
N PRO A 113 -2.23 18.22 -1.23
CA PRO A 113 -3.60 17.77 -1.48
C PRO A 113 -3.89 17.51 -2.97
N ALA A 114 -3.22 18.20 -3.90
CA ALA A 114 -3.43 17.98 -5.34
C ALA A 114 -2.93 16.59 -5.74
N GLY A 115 -1.70 16.25 -5.31
CA GLY A 115 -1.13 14.93 -5.53
C GLY A 115 -1.97 13.82 -4.87
N CYS A 116 -2.52 14.06 -3.67
CA CYS A 116 -3.46 13.12 -3.06
C CYS A 116 -4.70 12.88 -3.96
N LEU A 117 -5.34 13.94 -4.48
CA LEU A 117 -6.51 13.80 -5.35
C LEU A 117 -6.20 13.06 -6.66
N GLU A 118 -5.04 13.32 -7.27
CA GLU A 118 -4.57 12.60 -8.47
C GLU A 118 -4.41 11.12 -8.18
N MET A 119 -3.73 10.78 -7.08
CA MET A 119 -3.57 9.39 -6.64
C MET A 119 -4.92 8.70 -6.37
N LEU A 120 -5.88 9.41 -5.79
CA LEU A 120 -7.24 8.90 -5.53
C LEU A 120 -8.07 8.72 -6.80
N ALA A 121 -7.79 9.46 -7.87
CA ALA A 121 -8.47 9.31 -9.16
C ALA A 121 -8.00 8.06 -9.92
N GLU A 122 -6.75 7.65 -9.70
CA GLU A 122 -6.15 6.47 -10.31
C GLU A 122 -6.32 5.16 -9.49
N LEU A 123 -6.99 5.21 -8.33
CA LEU A 123 -7.33 4.00 -7.58
C LEU A 123 -8.29 3.11 -8.38
N ASN A 124 -7.99 1.81 -8.42
CA ASN A 124 -8.85 0.84 -9.13
C ASN A 124 -10.25 0.70 -8.50
N ASP A 125 -10.38 1.05 -7.21
CA ASP A 125 -11.65 1.05 -6.47
C ASP A 125 -11.97 2.47 -5.94
N PRO A 126 -12.79 3.23 -6.68
CA PRO A 126 -13.23 4.56 -6.27
C PRO A 126 -14.01 4.57 -4.95
N SER A 127 -14.66 3.45 -4.61
CA SER A 127 -15.48 3.26 -3.41
C SER A 127 -14.72 2.70 -2.21
N SER A 128 -13.40 2.55 -2.31
CA SER A 128 -12.58 2.13 -1.17
C SER A 128 -12.83 3.03 0.05
N PRO A 129 -13.06 2.47 1.27
CA PRO A 129 -13.33 3.25 2.46
C PRO A 129 -12.24 4.28 2.77
N ALA A 130 -10.97 3.93 2.59
CA ALA A 130 -9.84 4.85 2.74
C ALA A 130 -9.94 6.06 1.78
N GLY A 131 -10.19 5.80 0.50
CA GLY A 131 -10.34 6.84 -0.51
C GLY A 131 -11.54 7.75 -0.25
N GLN A 132 -12.66 7.20 0.24
CA GLN A 132 -13.82 8.00 0.63
C GLN A 132 -13.49 8.92 1.81
N ARG A 133 -12.83 8.41 2.85
CA ARG A 133 -12.42 9.20 4.03
C ARG A 133 -11.47 10.34 3.64
N LEU A 134 -10.48 10.08 2.78
CA LEU A 134 -9.56 11.12 2.30
C LEU A 134 -10.28 12.21 1.49
N ARG A 135 -11.20 11.84 0.59
CA ARG A 135 -12.00 12.83 -0.16
C ARG A 135 -12.90 13.64 0.77
N ALA A 136 -13.46 13.02 1.81
CA ALA A 136 -14.26 13.71 2.81
C ALA A 136 -13.41 14.71 3.62
N ALA A 137 -12.22 14.31 4.07
CA ALA A 137 -11.28 15.20 4.77
C ALA A 137 -10.88 16.41 3.92
N ILE A 138 -10.56 16.21 2.64
CA ILE A 138 -10.24 17.30 1.71
C ILE A 138 -11.44 18.23 1.52
N ARG A 139 -12.65 17.70 1.31
CA ARG A 139 -13.87 18.53 1.19
C ARG A 139 -14.15 19.33 2.45
N GLN A 140 -13.88 18.77 3.62
CA GLN A 140 -14.05 19.48 4.89
C GLN A 140 -13.01 20.59 5.04
N TRP A 141 -11.76 20.31 4.69
CA TRP A 141 -10.70 21.32 4.64
C TRP A 141 -11.00 22.44 3.64
N GLU A 142 -11.51 22.14 2.45
CA GLU A 142 -11.88 23.15 1.44
C GLU A 142 -12.90 24.17 2.00
N LYS A 143 -13.79 23.76 2.89
CA LYS A 143 -14.76 24.67 3.56
C LYS A 143 -14.11 25.62 4.55
N THR A 144 -12.89 25.33 5.01
CA THR A 144 -12.13 26.20 5.92
C THR A 144 -11.36 27.29 5.19
N LEU A 145 -11.24 27.19 3.86
CA LEU A 145 -10.52 28.15 3.04
C LEU A 145 -11.33 29.45 2.87
N SER A 146 -10.63 30.58 2.80
CA SER A 146 -11.24 31.82 2.35
C SER A 146 -11.69 31.68 0.89
N PHE A 147 -12.69 32.46 0.46
CA PHE A 147 -13.21 32.38 -0.90
C PHE A 147 -12.12 32.53 -1.97
N SER A 148 -11.16 33.44 -1.77
CA SER A 148 -10.03 33.63 -2.69
C SER A 148 -9.05 32.45 -2.69
N ALA A 149 -8.71 31.91 -1.52
CA ALA A 149 -7.85 30.74 -1.41
C ALA A 149 -8.51 29.51 -2.05
N TRP A 150 -9.82 29.32 -1.81
CA TRP A 150 -10.61 28.27 -2.43
C TRP A 150 -10.63 28.40 -3.96
N LEU A 151 -10.81 29.60 -4.50
CA LEU A 151 -10.81 29.85 -5.94
C LEU A 151 -9.43 29.56 -6.56
N ASN A 152 -8.36 30.06 -5.94
CA ASN A 152 -6.98 29.81 -6.37
C ASN A 152 -6.63 28.32 -6.33
N TRP A 153 -7.05 27.62 -5.29
CA TRP A 153 -6.92 26.16 -5.17
C TRP A 153 -7.67 25.44 -6.30
N ARG A 154 -8.94 25.81 -6.52
CA ARG A 154 -9.83 25.10 -7.43
C ARG A 154 -9.46 25.28 -8.90
N PHE A 155 -9.04 26.49 -9.29
CA PHE A 155 -8.74 26.83 -10.68
C PHE A 155 -7.24 26.91 -10.96
N GLY A 156 -6.45 27.43 -10.03
CA GLY A 156 -5.01 27.60 -10.18
C GLY A 156 -4.17 26.43 -9.68
N ARG A 157 -4.77 25.45 -8.97
CA ARG A 157 -4.04 24.38 -8.24
C ARG A 157 -2.98 24.93 -7.30
N ILE A 158 -3.13 26.18 -6.86
CA ILE A 158 -2.22 26.81 -5.91
C ILE A 158 -2.61 26.31 -4.52
N GLU A 159 -1.69 25.57 -3.90
CA GLU A 159 -1.92 24.99 -2.58
C GLU A 159 -1.94 26.10 -1.52
N PRO A 160 -3.03 26.22 -0.73
CA PRO A 160 -3.12 27.21 0.34
C PRO A 160 -2.04 26.94 1.39
N SER A 161 -1.09 27.86 1.56
CA SER A 161 -0.05 27.74 2.57
C SER A 161 -0.61 27.99 3.97
N GLY A 162 -0.11 27.25 4.96
CA GLY A 162 -0.42 27.48 6.38
C GLY A 162 -1.69 26.81 6.91
N PHE A 163 -2.45 26.10 6.08
CA PHE A 163 -3.67 25.39 6.49
C PHE A 163 -3.55 23.90 6.17
N PRO A 164 -2.90 23.09 7.01
CA PRO A 164 -2.77 21.66 6.77
C PRO A 164 -4.14 20.96 6.85
N VAL A 165 -4.33 19.91 6.05
CA VAL A 165 -5.53 19.08 6.12
C VAL A 165 -5.47 18.24 7.39
N GLN A 166 -6.46 18.40 8.27
CA GLN A 166 -6.58 17.60 9.48
C GLN A 166 -7.34 16.31 9.17
N LEU A 167 -6.80 15.17 9.62
CA LEU A 167 -7.49 13.89 9.58
C LEU A 167 -8.14 13.63 10.93
N ASP A 168 -9.41 13.24 10.92
CA ASP A 168 -10.18 12.79 12.08
C ASP A 168 -10.06 11.26 12.31
N PHE A 169 -9.16 10.61 11.57
CA PHE A 169 -8.86 9.18 11.63
C PHE A 169 -7.35 8.93 11.65
N GLU A 170 -6.94 7.72 12.08
CA GLU A 170 -5.52 7.35 12.10
C GLU A 170 -4.92 7.32 10.68
N PRO A 171 -3.76 7.96 10.45
CA PRO A 171 -3.08 7.93 9.17
C PRO A 171 -2.71 6.51 8.72
N GLY A 172 -3.11 6.19 7.50
CA GLY A 172 -2.79 4.96 6.81
C GLY A 172 -3.46 3.70 7.38
N GLU A 173 -3.55 2.69 6.53
CA GLU A 173 -4.09 1.37 6.84
C GLU A 173 -2.98 0.32 6.77
N PHE A 174 -2.94 -0.53 7.78
CA PHE A 174 -2.18 -1.77 7.70
C PHE A 174 -2.99 -2.79 6.92
N GLU A 175 -2.33 -3.58 6.07
CA GLU A 175 -2.98 -4.66 5.34
C GLU A 175 -3.48 -5.70 6.35
N THR A 176 -4.78 -5.67 6.64
CA THR A 176 -5.44 -6.76 7.35
C THR A 176 -5.39 -7.94 6.41
N GLN A 177 -4.76 -9.05 6.81
CA GLN A 177 -4.67 -10.25 6.00
C GLN A 177 -6.07 -10.69 5.56
N HIS A 178 -6.50 -10.26 4.37
CA HIS A 178 -7.63 -10.85 3.69
C HIS A 178 -7.05 -12.05 2.96
N SER A 179 -7.40 -13.25 3.42
CA SER A 179 -7.08 -14.48 2.70
C SER A 179 -7.50 -14.33 1.24
N PRO A 180 -6.56 -14.38 0.29
CA PRO A 180 -6.90 -14.35 -1.13
C PRO A 180 -7.53 -15.70 -1.47
N GLY A 181 -8.85 -15.83 -1.28
CA GLY A 181 -9.57 -17.07 -1.58
C GLY A 181 -10.89 -17.29 -0.88
N GLU A 182 -11.38 -16.43 0.03
CA GLU A 182 -12.73 -16.60 0.56
C GLU A 182 -13.75 -16.08 -0.48
N PRO A 183 -14.55 -16.95 -1.11
CA PRO A 183 -15.61 -16.50 -2.00
C PRO A 183 -16.59 -15.63 -1.21
N PRO A 184 -17.28 -14.68 -1.87
CA PRO A 184 -18.27 -13.83 -1.21
C PRO A 184 -19.25 -14.73 -0.47
N GLN A 185 -19.30 -14.62 0.86
CA GLN A 185 -20.25 -15.35 1.68
C GLN A 185 -21.64 -15.03 1.13
N THR A 186 -22.27 -16.03 0.51
CA THR A 186 -23.64 -15.91 0.05
C THR A 186 -24.50 -15.58 1.26
N PRO A 187 -25.41 -14.59 1.17
CA PRO A 187 -26.29 -14.27 2.28
C PRO A 187 -27.03 -15.54 2.70
N PRO A 188 -27.28 -15.76 4.00
CA PRO A 188 -27.96 -16.95 4.46
C PRO A 188 -29.32 -17.04 3.76
N THR A 189 -29.47 -18.05 2.89
CA THR A 189 -30.75 -18.38 2.26
C THR A 189 -31.70 -18.78 3.36
N THR A 190 -32.57 -17.86 3.75
CA THR A 190 -33.69 -18.13 4.65
C THR A 190 -34.61 -19.12 3.94
N SER A 191 -34.48 -20.42 4.23
CA SER A 191 -35.44 -21.42 3.76
C SER A 191 -36.84 -21.02 4.24
N PRO A 192 -37.84 -20.95 3.35
CA PRO A 192 -39.22 -20.78 3.75
C PRO A 192 -39.63 -22.01 4.56
N ARG A 193 -39.96 -21.77 5.84
CA ARG A 193 -40.56 -22.74 6.74
C ARG A 193 -41.95 -23.07 6.20
N ASN A 194 -42.12 -24.25 5.63
CA ASN A 194 -43.44 -24.76 5.26
C ASN A 194 -44.34 -24.79 6.50
N ALA A 195 -45.39 -23.98 6.47
CA ALA A 195 -46.52 -24.09 7.38
C ALA A 195 -47.46 -25.17 6.81
N ALA A 196 -47.77 -26.15 7.67
CA ALA A 196 -48.84 -27.12 7.48
C ALA A 196 -50.17 -26.50 7.91
#